data_AF-A0A2E1X5E0-F1
#
_entry.id   AF-A0A2E1X5E0-F1
#
_cell.length_a   1.000
_cell.length_b   1.000
_cell.length_c   1.000
_cell.angle_alpha   90.00
_cell.angle_beta   90.00
_cell.angle_gamma   90.00
#
_symmetry.space_group_name_H-M   'P 1'
#
loop_
_entity.id
_entity.type
_entity.pdbx_description
1 polymer ?
#
loop_
_entity_poly.entity_id
_entity_poly.type
_entity_poly.pdbx_seq_one_letter_code
_entity_poly.pdbx_strand_id
1 'polypeptide(L)'
;MSAVHREFLRKLSAQERTLLVLREELYEGSWDEMKVDLESRLKKGPHVFELSEIIEADMERIQRLVSYEQSHDIDLGEYLEDEE
;
A
#
# COMPACT_ATOMS: atom_id res chain seq x y z
N MET A 1 14.01 17.76 -4.33
CA MET A 1 12.68 17.65 -3.70
C MET A 1 12.39 16.25 -3.15
N SER A 2 13.26 15.24 -3.34
CA SER A 2 13.04 13.84 -2.88
C SER A 2 13.20 13.58 -1.38
N ALA A 3 13.87 14.45 -0.61
CA ALA A 3 14.19 14.17 0.80
C ALA A 3 12.94 14.01 1.70
N VAL A 4 11.88 14.77 1.41
CA VAL A 4 10.63 14.73 2.19
C VAL A 4 9.88 13.41 1.97
N HIS A 5 9.89 12.88 0.74
CA HIS A 5 9.23 11.61 0.41
C HIS A 5 9.98 10.41 1.00
N ARG A 6 11.32 10.44 0.96
CA ARG A 6 12.15 9.45 1.67
C ARG A 6 11.94 9.49 3.18
N GLU A 7 11.81 10.68 3.78
CA GLU A 7 11.48 10.79 5.21
C GLU A 7 10.08 10.24 5.52
N PHE A 8 9.11 10.45 4.63
CA PHE A 8 7.79 9.85 4.77
C PHE A 8 7.85 8.32 4.71
N LEU A 9 8.58 7.75 3.75
CA LEU A 9 8.80 6.30 3.63
C LEU A 9 9.42 5.70 4.90
N ARG A 10 10.39 6.38 5.51
CA ARG A 10 11.01 5.94 6.78
C ARG A 10 10.07 5.94 7.97
N LYS A 11 8.96 6.68 7.90
CA LYS A 11 7.93 6.75 8.94
C LYS A 11 6.77 5.77 8.68
N LEU A 12 6.77 5.05 7.57
CA LEU A 12 5.80 4.01 7.32
C LEU A 12 5.94 2.88 8.34
N SER A 13 4.80 2.34 8.75
CA SER A 13 4.79 1.08 9.47
C SER A 13 5.32 -0.04 8.58
N ALA A 14 5.76 -1.14 9.20
CA ALA A 14 6.20 -2.32 8.46
C ALA A 14 5.11 -2.84 7.50
N GLN A 15 3.84 -2.81 7.94
CA GLN A 15 2.69 -3.21 7.13
C GLN A 15 2.51 -2.28 5.91
N GLU A 16 2.54 -0.96 6.10
CA GLU A 16 2.43 -0.01 4.98
C GLU A 16 3.56 -0.18 3.98
N ARG A 17 4.80 -0.39 4.46
CA ARG A 17 5.92 -0.65 3.58
C ARG A 17 5.76 -1.97 2.82
N THR A 18 5.25 -3.00 3.50
CA THR A 18 4.97 -4.31 2.88
C THR A 18 3.94 -4.17 1.77
N LEU A 19 2.87 -3.41 1.99
CA LEU A 19 1.85 -3.13 0.97
C LEU A 19 2.44 -2.42 -0.25
N LEU A 20 3.31 -1.44 -0.03
CA LEU A 20 3.99 -0.74 -1.13
C LEU A 20 4.90 -1.67 -1.92
N VAL A 21 5.69 -2.53 -1.26
CA VAL A 21 6.51 -3.55 -1.95
C VAL A 21 5.65 -4.55 -2.72
N LEU A 22 4.55 -5.03 -2.13
CA LEU A 22 3.63 -5.95 -2.82
C LEU A 22 2.99 -5.31 -4.04
N ARG A 23 2.68 -4.00 -3.97
CA ARG A 23 2.18 -3.23 -5.12
C ARG A 23 3.16 -3.26 -6.29
N GLU A 24 4.44 -2.99 -6.02
CA GLU A 24 5.49 -3.02 -7.05
C GLU A 24 5.65 -4.42 -7.66
N GLU A 25 5.74 -5.44 -6.82
CA GLU A 25 6.11 -6.78 -7.24
C GLU A 25 4.96 -7.56 -7.91
N LEU A 26 3.71 -7.29 -7.52
CA LEU A 26 2.55 -8.12 -7.92
C LEU A 26 1.50 -7.38 -8.74
N TYR A 27 1.49 -6.06 -8.70
CA TYR A 27 0.43 -5.24 -9.31
C TYR A 27 0.98 -4.16 -10.25
N GLU A 28 2.25 -4.26 -10.67
CA GLU A 28 2.88 -3.33 -11.61
C GLU A 28 2.73 -1.85 -11.19
N GLY A 29 2.78 -1.59 -9.88
CA GLY A 29 2.60 -0.25 -9.30
C GLY A 29 1.14 0.21 -9.13
N SER A 30 0.15 -0.62 -9.51
CA SER A 30 -1.26 -0.27 -9.47
C SER A 30 -1.91 -0.53 -8.10
N TRP A 31 -2.26 0.55 -7.39
CA TRP A 31 -3.09 0.44 -6.19
C TRP A 31 -4.51 -0.06 -6.47
N ASP A 32 -5.07 0.28 -7.63
CA ASP A 32 -6.45 -0.07 -7.98
C ASP A 32 -6.59 -1.59 -8.16
N GLU A 33 -5.62 -2.23 -8.83
CA GLU A 33 -5.62 -3.68 -8.97
C GLU A 33 -5.49 -4.40 -7.62
N MET A 34 -4.60 -3.89 -6.76
CA MET A 34 -4.43 -4.42 -5.40
C MET A 34 -5.71 -4.30 -4.57
N LYS A 35 -6.38 -3.14 -4.61
CA LYS A 35 -7.67 -2.92 -3.92
C LYS A 35 -8.75 -3.87 -4.43
N VAL A 36 -8.87 -4.05 -5.75
CA VAL A 36 -9.84 -4.98 -6.35
C VAL A 36 -9.61 -6.41 -5.89
N ASP A 37 -8.35 -6.87 -5.82
CA ASP A 37 -8.02 -8.20 -5.33
C ASP A 37 -8.38 -8.36 -3.84
N LEU A 38 -8.00 -7.39 -3.00
CA LEU A 38 -8.34 -7.38 -1.57
C LEU A 38 -9.86 -7.39 -1.34
N GLU A 39 -10.63 -6.59 -2.07
CA GLU A 39 -12.09 -6.60 -2.01
C GLU A 39 -12.69 -7.95 -2.46
N SER A 40 -12.14 -8.55 -3.51
CA SER A 40 -12.56 -9.87 -3.98
C SER A 40 -12.29 -10.95 -2.92
N ARG A 41 -11.15 -10.89 -2.23
CA ARG A 41 -10.81 -11.79 -1.11
C ARG A 41 -11.74 -11.61 0.07
N LEU A 42 -12.07 -10.36 0.43
CA LEU A 42 -13.03 -10.07 1.49
C LEU A 42 -14.42 -10.64 1.18
N LYS A 43 -14.86 -10.57 -0.08
CA LYS A 43 -16.16 -11.07 -0.54
C LYS A 43 -16.23 -12.60 -0.69
N LYS A 44 -15.12 -13.27 -1.02
CA LYS A 44 -15.09 -14.70 -1.40
C LYS A 44 -14.40 -15.62 -0.39
N GLY A 45 -13.65 -15.08 0.57
CA GLY A 45 -12.89 -15.86 1.53
C GLY A 45 -13.78 -16.65 2.50
N PRO A 46 -13.27 -17.73 3.13
CA PRO A 46 -13.93 -18.30 4.29
C PRO A 46 -14.13 -17.20 5.34
N HIS A 47 -15.24 -17.23 6.08
CA HIS A 47 -15.57 -16.24 7.14
C HIS A 47 -14.64 -16.34 8.36
N VAL A 48 -13.32 -16.27 8.12
CA VAL A 48 -12.31 -16.11 9.16
C VAL A 48 -12.33 -14.63 9.51
N PHE A 49 -12.93 -14.33 10.65
CA PHE A 49 -13.09 -12.98 11.16
C PHE A 49 -11.77 -12.19 11.15
N GLU A 50 -10.69 -12.82 11.64
CA GLU A 50 -9.35 -12.22 11.69
C GLU A 50 -8.81 -11.81 10.30
N LEU A 51 -9.06 -12.60 9.25
CA LEU A 51 -8.61 -12.26 7.90
C LEU A 51 -9.37 -11.03 7.35
N SER A 52 -10.66 -10.90 7.71
CA SER A 52 -11.48 -9.77 7.28
C SER A 52 -10.97 -8.48 7.93
N GLU A 53 -10.70 -8.50 9.24
CA GLU A 53 -10.14 -7.36 9.97
C GLU A 53 -8.77 -6.93 9.41
N ILE A 54 -7.92 -7.90 9.02
CA ILE A 54 -6.62 -7.60 8.41
C ILE A 54 -6.80 -6.91 7.06
N ILE A 55 -7.63 -7.46 6.18
CA ILE A 55 -7.87 -6.89 4.84
C ILE A 55 -8.46 -5.47 4.96
N GLU A 56 -9.41 -5.27 5.86
CA GLU A 56 -10.00 -3.94 6.10
C GLU A 56 -8.95 -2.94 6.59
N ALA A 57 -8.10 -3.33 7.55
CA ALA A 57 -7.00 -2.49 8.02
C ALA A 57 -5.96 -2.18 6.92
N ASP A 58 -5.69 -3.15 6.02
CA ASP A 58 -4.80 -2.93 4.87
C ASP A 58 -5.43 -1.97 3.85
N MET A 59 -6.75 -2.02 3.63
CA MET A 59 -7.44 -1.07 2.77
C MET A 59 -7.34 0.37 3.31
N GLU A 60 -7.42 0.58 4.62
CA GLU A 60 -7.20 1.90 5.24
C GLU A 60 -5.76 2.39 5.05
N ARG A 61 -4.77 1.52 5.23
CA ARG A 61 -3.35 1.82 4.99
C ARG A 61 -3.10 2.21 3.53
N ILE A 62 -3.62 1.43 2.58
CA ILE A 62 -3.53 1.75 1.15
C ILE A 62 -4.17 3.11 0.87
N GLN A 63 -5.34 3.39 1.45
CA GLN A 63 -6.00 4.69 1.22
C GLN A 63 -5.15 5.86 1.71
N ARG A 64 -4.46 5.72 2.85
CA ARG A 64 -3.51 6.73 3.33
C ARG A 64 -2.35 6.92 2.35
N LEU A 65 -1.78 5.84 1.81
CA LEU A 65 -0.66 5.90 0.84
C LEU A 65 -1.09 6.57 -0.46
N VAL A 66 -2.23 6.15 -1.04
CA VAL A 66 -2.82 6.75 -2.24
C VAL A 66 -3.07 8.24 -2.05
N SER A 67 -3.62 8.63 -0.89
CA SER A 67 -3.90 10.04 -0.61
C SER A 67 -2.60 10.86 -0.51
N TYR A 68 -1.52 10.27 0.00
CA TYR A 68 -0.22 10.92 0.04
C TYR A 68 0.34 11.13 -1.37
N GLU A 69 0.32 10.10 -2.21
CA GLU A 69 0.75 10.19 -3.62
C GLU A 69 -0.03 11.23 -4.40
N GLN A 70 -1.36 11.21 -4.31
CA GLN A 70 -2.21 12.17 -5.01
C GLN A 70 -2.01 13.62 -4.54
N SER A 71 -1.77 13.83 -3.23
CA SER A 71 -1.57 15.18 -2.70
C SER A 71 -0.21 15.79 -3.05
N HIS A 72 0.77 14.95 -3.40
CA HIS A 72 2.12 15.39 -3.77
C HIS A 72 2.40 15.22 -5.27
N ASP A 73 1.51 14.58 -6.02
CA ASP A 73 1.67 14.26 -7.44
C ASP A 73 2.95 13.43 -7.70
N ILE A 74 3.10 12.34 -6.92
CA ILE A 74 4.27 11.44 -6.99
C ILE A 74 3.84 9.97 -7.00
N ASP A 75 4.78 9.11 -7.36
CA ASP A 75 4.73 7.68 -7.08
C ASP A 75 5.72 7.34 -5.95
N LEU A 76 5.24 6.77 -4.83
CA LEU A 76 6.08 6.36 -3.71
C LEU A 76 7.02 5.21 -4.05
N GLY A 77 6.67 4.38 -5.04
CA GLY A 77 7.48 3.25 -5.51
C GLY A 77 8.82 3.68 -6.07
N GLU A 78 8.87 4.83 -6.77
CA GLU A 78 10.11 5.41 -7.28
C GLU A 78 11.14 5.75 -6.20
N TYR A 79 10.72 5.84 -4.93
CA TYR A 79 11.58 6.16 -3.79
C TYR A 79 11.94 4.95 -2.93
N LEU A 80 11.49 3.73 -3.29
CA LEU A 80 11.83 2.48 -2.57
C LEU A 80 13.26 2.01 -2.81
N GLU A 81 13.80 2.20 -4.02
CA GLU A 81 15.11 1.68 -4.44
C GLU A 81 16.31 2.39 -3.78
N ASP A 82 16.09 3.56 -3.19
CA ASP A 82 17.14 4.40 -2.61
C ASP A 82 17.53 4.03 -1.15
N GLU A 83 17.04 2.90 -0.62
CA GLU A 83 17.31 2.46 0.77
C GLU A 83 18.25 1.25 0.90
N GLU A 84 19.24 1.11 0.01
CA GLU A 84 20.41 0.24 0.21
C GLU A 84 21.51 0.87 1.09
#